data_AF-A0A9D6X8Q3-F1
#
_entry.id   AF-A0A9D6X8Q3-F1
#
_cell.length_a   1.000
_cell.length_b   1.000
_cell.length_c   1.000
_cell.angle_alpha   90.00
_cell.angle_beta   90.00
_cell.angle_gamma   90.00
#
_symmetry.space_group_name_H-M   'P 1'
#
loop_
_entity.id
_entity.type
_entity.pdbx_description
1 polymer ?
#
loop_
_entity_poly.entity_id
_entity_poly.type
_entity_poly.pdbx_seq_one_letter_code
_entity_poly.pdbx_strand_id
1 'polypeptide(L)'
;MTTRDRRRVFAGGSAGAMLSVAVAAFAASMTTAVDPHTLPVTSNLAQRLRAHVQFLAGPDLHGRKPGTEGNQKAAQYIAEQFHAIGLEPLASLHGYRQPLDGKLGDNLIGLRPADGPTGEAPWILVGAHFDHLGGNYLGADDNASAIGILLETARAMPALAHHHLLFVAFNAEEPPYIRTPLMGSQQLVDRL
;
A
#
# COMPACT_ATOMS: atom_id res chain seq x y z
N MET A 1 -84.95 6.24 46.15
CA MET A 1 -84.42 5.05 46.86
C MET A 1 -82.92 4.97 46.53
N THR A 2 -82.04 5.60 47.32
CA THR A 2 -81.34 5.06 48.53
C THR A 2 -80.50 3.82 48.15
N THR A 3 -79.18 3.74 48.35
CA THR A 3 -78.34 4.14 49.51
C THR A 3 -76.84 4.13 49.15
N ARG A 4 -76.04 4.90 49.92
CA ARG A 4 -74.56 4.84 50.03
C ARG A 4 -74.09 3.50 50.61
N ASP A 5 -72.85 3.05 50.35
CA ASP A 5 -71.78 2.99 51.37
C ASP A 5 -70.38 2.62 50.79
N ARG A 6 -69.35 2.86 51.62
CA ARG A 6 -67.90 2.93 51.38
C ARG A 6 -67.13 1.66 51.82
N ARG A 7 -65.89 1.55 51.26
CA ARG A 7 -64.60 1.04 51.83
C ARG A 7 -64.23 -0.47 51.76
N ARG A 8 -63.09 -0.70 51.04
CA ARG A 8 -61.84 -1.49 51.30
C ARG A 8 -61.98 -2.95 51.83
N VAL A 9 -61.21 -3.95 51.34
CA VAL A 9 -59.76 -4.20 51.54
C VAL A 9 -59.24 -5.32 50.58
N PHE A 10 -57.93 -5.25 50.30
CA PHE A 10 -56.95 -6.11 49.59
C PHE A 10 -57.05 -7.66 49.58
N ALA A 11 -56.62 -8.27 48.46
CA ALA A 11 -55.65 -9.38 48.34
C ALA A 11 -55.31 -9.52 46.82
N GLY A 12 -54.07 -9.41 46.36
CA GLY A 12 -53.04 -10.45 46.43
C GLY A 12 -52.79 -11.00 45.02
N GLY A 13 -51.63 -10.73 44.42
CA GLY A 13 -51.31 -11.21 43.06
C GLY A 13 -50.11 -10.52 42.43
N SER A 14 -48.92 -10.74 42.99
CA SER A 14 -47.66 -10.41 42.33
C SER A 14 -47.46 -11.33 41.12
N ALA A 15 -47.89 -10.88 39.94
CA ALA A 15 -47.48 -11.46 38.68
C ALA A 15 -46.04 -11.02 38.39
N GLY A 16 -45.07 -11.81 38.85
CA GLY A 16 -43.68 -11.67 38.46
C GLY A 16 -43.55 -11.94 36.97
N ALA A 17 -43.44 -10.89 36.17
CA ALA A 17 -42.95 -11.01 34.80
C ALA A 17 -41.46 -11.37 34.89
N MET A 18 -41.13 -12.66 34.72
CA MET A 18 -39.76 -13.07 34.47
C MET A 18 -39.35 -12.48 33.12
N LEU A 19 -38.68 -11.33 33.17
CA LEU A 19 -37.97 -10.75 32.04
C LEU A 19 -36.85 -11.73 31.68
N SER A 20 -37.08 -12.53 30.66
CA SER A 20 -36.07 -13.42 30.09
C SER A 20 -35.02 -12.52 29.46
N VAL A 21 -33.93 -12.25 30.19
CA VAL A 21 -32.75 -11.61 29.61
C VAL A 21 -32.20 -12.60 28.60
N ALA A 22 -32.50 -12.38 27.32
CA ALA A 22 -31.80 -13.03 26.23
C ALA A 22 -30.35 -12.55 26.31
N VAL A 23 -29.50 -13.36 26.95
CA VAL A 23 -28.04 -13.20 26.85
C VAL A 23 -27.70 -13.48 25.41
N ALA A 24 -27.58 -12.41 24.61
CA ALA A 24 -27.01 -12.49 23.28
C ALA A 24 -25.59 -13.05 23.46
N ALA A 25 -25.41 -14.33 23.09
CA ALA A 25 -24.11 -14.93 23.02
C ALA A 25 -23.31 -14.16 21.97
N PHE A 26 -22.43 -13.27 22.43
CA PHE A 26 -21.40 -12.69 21.60
C PHE A 26 -20.51 -13.85 21.15
N ALA A 27 -20.71 -14.33 19.91
CA ALA A 27 -19.78 -15.24 19.28
C ALA A 27 -18.47 -14.46 19.13
N ALA A 28 -17.51 -14.75 20.01
CA ALA A 28 -16.15 -14.24 19.86
C ALA A 28 -15.64 -14.69 18.49
N SER A 29 -15.44 -13.73 17.60
CA SER A 29 -14.80 -13.98 16.31
C SER A 29 -13.39 -14.51 16.63
N MET A 30 -13.19 -15.81 16.48
CA MET A 30 -11.88 -16.45 16.62
C MET A 30 -11.02 -15.92 15.48
N THR A 31 -10.23 -14.89 15.74
CA THR A 31 -9.11 -14.52 14.88
C THR A 31 -8.16 -15.70 14.86
N THR A 32 -8.22 -16.51 13.81
CA THR A 32 -7.22 -17.54 13.57
C THR A 32 -5.88 -16.84 13.42
N ALA A 33 -4.94 -17.10 14.34
CA ALA A 33 -3.59 -16.59 14.24
C ALA A 33 -3.00 -17.02 12.89
N VAL A 34 -2.42 -16.08 12.14
CA VAL A 34 -1.76 -16.37 10.87
C VAL A 34 -0.40 -17.00 11.19
N ASP A 35 -0.20 -18.27 10.83
CA ASP A 35 1.11 -18.93 10.92
C ASP A 35 1.93 -18.60 9.66
N PRO A 36 3.04 -17.84 9.78
CA PRO A 36 3.86 -17.45 8.64
C PRO A 36 4.45 -18.64 7.87
N HIS A 37 4.62 -19.80 8.51
CA HIS A 37 5.15 -21.00 7.86
C HIS A 37 4.15 -21.71 6.96
N THR A 38 2.86 -21.36 7.06
CA THR A 38 1.78 -21.93 6.26
C THR A 38 1.38 -21.03 5.09
N LEU A 39 2.04 -19.88 4.92
CA LEU A 39 1.74 -18.96 3.83
C LEU A 39 1.99 -19.62 2.46
N PRO A 40 1.12 -19.40 1.46
CA PRO A 40 1.20 -20.07 0.17
C PRO A 40 2.34 -19.49 -0.70
N VAL A 41 3.56 -20.00 -0.47
CA VAL A 41 4.79 -19.60 -1.18
C VAL A 41 4.84 -20.04 -2.65
N THR A 42 3.89 -20.85 -3.11
CA THR A 42 3.74 -21.30 -4.51
C THR A 42 2.58 -20.60 -5.25
N SER A 43 1.92 -19.64 -4.61
CA SER A 43 0.83 -18.87 -5.22
C SER A 43 1.29 -18.08 -6.45
N ASN A 44 0.35 -17.70 -7.33
CA ASN A 44 0.62 -16.80 -8.45
C ASN A 44 1.26 -15.47 -7.99
N LEU A 45 0.88 -14.98 -6.81
CA LEU A 45 1.52 -13.81 -6.19
C LEU A 45 3.00 -14.06 -5.91
N ALA A 46 3.33 -15.18 -5.25
CA ALA A 46 4.72 -15.54 -4.95
C ALA A 46 5.57 -15.71 -6.22
N GLN A 47 4.98 -16.24 -7.30
CA GLN A 47 5.64 -16.35 -8.60
C GLN A 47 5.92 -14.98 -9.23
N ARG A 48 4.95 -14.05 -9.21
CA ARG A 48 5.15 -12.69 -9.73
C ARG A 48 6.17 -11.91 -8.90
N LEU A 49 6.09 -11.96 -7.57
CA LEU A 49 7.09 -11.37 -6.68
C LEU A 49 8.49 -11.88 -7.00
N ARG A 50 8.67 -13.20 -7.16
CA ARG A 50 9.95 -13.79 -7.55
C ARG A 50 10.43 -13.27 -8.90
N ALA A 51 9.54 -13.16 -9.89
CA ALA A 51 9.89 -12.66 -11.22
C ALA A 51 10.35 -11.19 -11.18
N HIS A 52 9.69 -10.33 -10.40
CA HIS A 52 10.12 -8.94 -10.19
C HIS A 52 11.53 -8.86 -9.60
N VAL A 53 11.80 -9.64 -8.55
CA VAL A 53 13.12 -9.68 -7.90
C VAL A 53 14.19 -10.21 -8.86
N GLN A 54 13.91 -11.29 -9.59
CA GLN A 54 14.84 -11.88 -10.55
C GLN A 54 15.21 -10.92 -11.68
N PHE A 55 14.23 -10.18 -12.21
CA PHE A 55 14.51 -9.17 -13.23
C PHE A 55 15.35 -8.03 -12.66
N LEU A 56 14.89 -7.43 -11.56
CA LEU A 56 15.51 -6.23 -11.00
C LEU A 56 16.93 -6.52 -10.50
N ALA A 57 17.14 -7.64 -9.82
CA ALA A 57 18.45 -8.12 -9.37
C ALA A 57 19.21 -8.94 -10.43
N GLY A 58 18.76 -8.88 -11.70
CA GLY A 58 19.43 -9.56 -12.80
C GLY A 58 20.82 -8.99 -13.06
N PRO A 59 21.78 -9.82 -13.49
CA PRO A 59 23.15 -9.36 -13.78
C PRO A 59 23.17 -8.26 -14.85
N ASP A 60 22.26 -8.28 -15.83
CA ASP A 60 22.18 -7.29 -16.92
C ASP A 60 21.84 -5.87 -16.45
N LEU A 61 21.37 -5.71 -15.20
CA LEU A 61 21.07 -4.43 -14.59
C LEU A 61 22.27 -3.87 -13.80
N HIS A 62 23.39 -4.61 -13.72
CA HIS A 62 24.68 -4.16 -13.16
C HIS A 62 24.54 -3.42 -11.81
N GLY A 63 23.68 -3.92 -10.93
CA GLY A 63 23.44 -3.34 -9.61
C GLY A 63 22.76 -1.97 -9.60
N ARG A 64 22.11 -1.55 -10.69
CA ARG A 64 21.16 -0.41 -10.76
C ARG A 64 21.66 0.91 -10.18
N LYS A 65 22.97 1.18 -10.25
CA LYS A 65 23.55 2.43 -9.75
C LYS A 65 22.91 3.65 -10.42
N PRO A 66 22.49 4.69 -9.68
CA PRO A 66 21.87 5.88 -10.26
C PRO A 66 22.65 6.45 -11.45
N GLY A 67 21.92 6.83 -12.50
CA GLY A 67 22.47 7.39 -13.74
C GLY A 67 23.09 6.38 -14.72
N THR A 68 23.16 5.09 -14.37
CA THR A 68 23.68 4.03 -15.26
C THR A 68 22.61 3.45 -16.19
N GLU A 69 23.04 2.74 -17.24
CA GLU A 69 22.14 2.02 -18.14
C GLU A 69 21.27 0.99 -17.40
N GLY A 70 21.85 0.28 -16.42
CA GLY A 70 21.13 -0.70 -15.61
C GLY A 70 20.02 -0.06 -14.75
N ASN A 71 20.27 1.14 -14.23
CA ASN A 71 19.26 1.93 -13.53
C ASN A 71 18.15 2.42 -14.48
N GLN A 72 18.50 2.86 -15.70
CA GLN A 72 17.51 3.23 -16.71
C GLN A 72 16.63 2.07 -17.14
N LYS A 73 17.21 0.86 -17.31
CA LYS A 73 16.46 -0.38 -17.58
C LYS A 73 15.51 -0.73 -16.43
N ALA A 74 15.95 -0.60 -15.19
CA ALA A 74 15.10 -0.81 -14.02
C ALA A 74 13.92 0.19 -13.99
N ALA A 75 14.20 1.47 -14.22
CA ALA A 75 13.18 2.51 -14.29
C ALA A 75 12.16 2.26 -15.41
N GLN A 76 12.64 1.80 -16.58
CA GLN A 76 11.78 1.44 -17.70
C GLN A 76 10.86 0.26 -17.37
N TYR A 77 11.42 -0.78 -16.78
CA TYR A 77 10.65 -1.92 -16.31
C TYR A 77 9.56 -1.52 -15.33
N ILE A 78 9.88 -0.70 -14.33
CA ILE A 78 8.90 -0.24 -13.33
C ILE A 78 7.79 0.59 -13.99
N ALA A 79 8.14 1.50 -14.90
CA ALA A 79 7.15 2.29 -15.65
C ALA A 79 6.22 1.41 -16.50
N GLU A 80 6.74 0.37 -17.15
CA GLU A 80 5.94 -0.62 -17.89
C GLU A 80 5.03 -1.42 -16.97
N GLN A 81 5.49 -1.80 -15.77
CA GLN A 81 4.65 -2.48 -14.79
C GLN A 81 3.54 -1.57 -14.27
N PHE A 82 3.84 -0.30 -13.96
CA PHE A 82 2.82 0.69 -13.58
C PHE A 82 1.74 0.84 -14.66
N HIS A 83 2.15 0.93 -15.93
CA HIS A 83 1.22 0.95 -17.06
C HIS A 83 0.37 -0.32 -17.14
N ALA A 84 1.00 -1.50 -17.08
CA ALA A 84 0.31 -2.79 -17.15
C ALA A 84 -0.65 -3.04 -15.97
N ILE A 85 -0.41 -2.40 -14.82
CA ILE A 85 -1.30 -2.42 -13.65
C ILE A 85 -2.49 -1.47 -13.82
N GLY A 86 -2.39 -0.49 -14.73
CA GLY A 86 -3.41 0.54 -14.93
C GLY A 86 -3.28 1.72 -13.97
N LEU A 87 -2.07 2.00 -13.46
CA LEU A 87 -1.81 3.25 -12.76
C LEU A 87 -1.73 4.40 -13.77
N GLU A 88 -2.16 5.59 -13.37
CA GLU A 88 -2.06 6.81 -14.15
C GLU A 88 -0.74 7.53 -13.86
N PRO A 89 -0.10 8.16 -14.85
CA PRO A 89 0.96 9.13 -14.57
C PRO A 89 0.39 10.39 -13.92
N LEU A 90 1.20 11.11 -13.15
CA LEU A 90 0.81 12.46 -12.73
C LEU A 90 0.76 13.40 -13.93
N ALA A 91 -0.26 14.26 -13.99
CA ALA A 91 -0.47 15.19 -15.10
C ALA A 91 0.71 16.17 -15.33
N SER A 92 1.49 16.45 -14.28
CA SER A 92 2.68 17.29 -14.34
C SER A 92 3.92 16.59 -14.91
N LEU A 93 3.85 15.27 -15.15
CA LEU A 93 4.97 14.45 -15.59
C LEU A 93 4.79 13.96 -17.03
N HIS A 94 5.93 13.71 -17.69
CA HIS A 94 5.95 13.00 -18.97
C HIS A 94 5.97 11.49 -18.72
N GLY A 95 4.78 10.89 -18.64
CA GLY A 95 4.62 9.50 -18.21
C GLY A 95 4.88 9.37 -16.70
N TYR A 96 5.48 8.25 -16.26
CA TYR A 96 5.69 7.98 -14.84
C TYR A 96 6.96 8.61 -14.25
N ARG A 97 7.76 9.31 -15.05
CA ARG A 97 9.14 9.70 -14.68
C ARG A 97 9.18 11.12 -14.11
N GLN A 98 9.75 11.25 -12.91
CA GLN A 98 10.18 12.52 -12.33
C GLN A 98 11.72 12.59 -12.39
N PRO A 99 12.31 13.37 -13.30
CA PRO A 99 13.76 13.46 -13.45
C PRO A 99 14.45 14.00 -12.20
N LEU A 100 15.60 13.43 -11.85
CA LEU A 100 16.44 13.87 -10.73
C LEU A 100 17.61 14.73 -11.21
N ASP A 101 18.02 15.66 -10.35
CA ASP A 101 19.24 16.44 -10.55
C ASP A 101 20.49 15.54 -10.54
N GLY A 102 21.61 16.08 -11.05
CA GLY A 102 22.89 15.35 -11.05
C GLY A 102 22.97 14.21 -12.07
N LYS A 103 22.00 14.12 -13.01
CA LYS A 103 21.91 13.05 -14.02
C LYS A 103 21.78 11.65 -13.40
N LEU A 104 21.05 11.56 -12.29
CA LEU A 104 20.89 10.33 -11.51
C LEU A 104 19.78 9.40 -12.03
N GLY A 105 19.02 9.84 -13.05
CA GLY A 105 17.86 9.12 -13.56
C GLY A 105 16.58 9.76 -13.04
N ASP A 106 15.56 8.94 -12.75
CA ASP A 106 14.22 9.42 -12.37
C ASP A 106 13.71 8.71 -11.12
N ASN A 107 12.86 9.37 -10.34
CA ASN A 107 11.84 8.65 -9.55
C ASN A 107 10.73 8.17 -10.50
N LEU A 108 10.04 7.09 -10.14
CA LEU A 108 8.86 6.62 -10.86
C LEU A 108 7.64 6.78 -9.99
N ILE A 109 6.60 7.42 -10.51
CA ILE A 109 5.41 7.82 -9.76
C ILE A 109 4.17 7.36 -10.52
N GLY A 110 3.40 6.45 -9.92
CA GLY A 110 2.11 5.99 -10.42
C GLY A 110 0.96 6.38 -9.49
N LEU A 111 -0.10 6.93 -10.05
CA LEU A 111 -1.30 7.39 -9.37
C LEU A 111 -2.44 6.40 -9.56
N ARG A 112 -3.21 6.16 -8.50
CA ARG A 112 -4.57 5.67 -8.60
C ARG A 112 -5.50 6.66 -7.90
N PRO A 113 -6.35 7.39 -8.63
CA PRO A 113 -7.19 8.42 -8.05
C PRO A 113 -8.24 7.81 -7.09
N ALA A 114 -8.74 8.64 -6.18
CA ALA A 114 -9.85 8.26 -5.34
C ALA A 114 -11.14 8.04 -6.15
N ASP A 115 -11.97 7.09 -5.71
CA ASP A 115 -13.30 6.85 -6.27
C ASP A 115 -14.30 7.84 -5.66
N GLY A 116 -14.60 8.95 -6.33
CA GLY A 116 -15.62 9.91 -5.88
C GLY A 116 -15.20 11.38 -6.03
N PRO A 117 -15.82 12.33 -5.30
CA PRO A 117 -15.42 13.73 -5.34
C PRO A 117 -13.96 13.89 -4.85
N THR A 118 -13.06 14.30 -5.75
CA THR A 118 -11.60 14.17 -5.58
C THR A 118 -10.86 15.45 -5.18
N GLY A 119 -11.53 16.61 -5.19
CA GLY A 119 -10.89 17.93 -5.13
C GLY A 119 -9.99 18.19 -3.91
N GLU A 120 -10.20 17.46 -2.80
CA GLU A 120 -9.43 17.59 -1.56
C GLU A 120 -9.10 16.23 -0.91
N ALA A 121 -9.25 15.12 -1.65
CA ALA A 121 -9.02 13.80 -1.06
C ALA A 121 -7.54 13.67 -0.62
N PRO A 122 -7.25 13.21 0.61
CA PRO A 122 -5.89 12.98 1.07
C PRO A 122 -5.17 11.90 0.27
N TRP A 123 -3.84 11.90 0.34
CA TRP A 123 -3.00 10.95 -0.38
C TRP A 123 -2.43 9.90 0.57
N ILE A 124 -2.41 8.64 0.15
CA ILE A 124 -1.62 7.58 0.76
C ILE A 124 -0.48 7.27 -0.19
N LEU A 125 0.75 7.49 0.28
CA LEU A 125 1.96 7.14 -0.46
C LEU A 125 2.46 5.76 0.00
N VAL A 126 2.65 4.86 -0.95
CA VAL A 126 3.36 3.59 -0.77
C VAL A 126 4.63 3.66 -1.60
N GLY A 127 5.79 3.44 -0.98
CA GLY A 127 7.06 3.63 -1.67
C GLY A 127 8.14 2.64 -1.29
N ALA A 128 9.09 2.46 -2.21
CA ALA A 128 10.34 1.72 -2.03
C ALA A 128 11.40 2.32 -2.95
N HIS A 129 12.70 2.13 -2.69
CA HIS A 129 13.74 2.53 -3.63
C HIS A 129 14.11 1.39 -4.58
N PHE A 130 14.58 1.70 -5.79
CA PHE A 130 14.95 0.70 -6.79
C PHE A 130 16.42 0.75 -7.19
N ASP A 131 17.14 1.82 -6.85
CA ASP A 131 18.58 1.89 -7.07
C ASP A 131 19.35 0.92 -6.16
N HIS A 132 20.60 0.68 -6.51
CA HIS A 132 21.53 -0.04 -5.65
C HIS A 132 22.98 0.39 -5.92
N LEU A 133 23.95 -0.20 -5.23
CA LEU A 133 25.36 0.23 -5.21
C LEU A 133 26.10 0.10 -6.56
N GLY A 134 25.59 -0.72 -7.49
CA GLY A 134 26.21 -0.99 -8.79
C GLY A 134 27.18 -2.17 -8.82
N GLY A 135 27.62 -2.56 -10.01
CA GLY A 135 28.57 -3.66 -10.19
C GLY A 135 27.96 -5.00 -9.76
N ASN A 136 28.65 -5.73 -8.88
CA ASN A 136 28.22 -7.07 -8.41
C ASN A 136 27.23 -7.02 -7.24
N TYR A 137 26.90 -5.84 -6.73
CA TYR A 137 25.86 -5.68 -5.73
C TYR A 137 24.52 -5.71 -6.46
N LEU A 138 23.87 -6.88 -6.48
CA LEU A 138 22.64 -7.10 -7.25
C LEU A 138 21.37 -6.65 -6.53
N GLY A 139 21.40 -6.48 -5.20
CA GLY A 139 20.33 -5.83 -4.45
C GLY A 139 18.98 -6.54 -4.53
N ALA A 140 18.98 -7.86 -4.34
CA ALA A 140 17.76 -8.65 -4.33
C ALA A 140 16.89 -8.30 -3.10
N ASP A 141 17.52 -8.28 -1.92
CA ASP A 141 16.87 -7.89 -0.67
C ASP A 141 16.75 -6.37 -0.60
N ASP A 142 17.85 -5.66 -0.88
CA ASP A 142 17.98 -4.20 -0.88
C ASP A 142 18.20 -3.65 -2.31
N ASN A 143 17.17 -3.28 -3.06
CA ASN A 143 15.77 -3.30 -2.65
C ASN A 143 14.79 -3.77 -3.73
N ALA A 144 15.23 -4.71 -4.58
CA ALA A 144 14.36 -5.33 -5.58
C ALA A 144 13.14 -6.01 -4.95
N SER A 145 13.28 -6.58 -3.75
CA SER A 145 12.20 -7.24 -3.00
C SER A 145 11.04 -6.27 -2.71
N ALA A 146 11.32 -5.07 -2.19
CA ALA A 146 10.28 -4.10 -1.86
C ALA A 146 9.66 -3.46 -3.10
N ILE A 147 10.40 -3.35 -4.22
CA ILE A 147 9.78 -2.96 -5.50
C ILE A 147 8.81 -4.04 -5.99
N GLY A 148 9.13 -5.32 -5.84
CA GLY A 148 8.18 -6.41 -6.12
C GLY A 148 6.91 -6.28 -5.27
N ILE A 149 7.07 -6.01 -3.97
CA ILE A 149 5.95 -5.77 -3.04
C ILE A 149 5.14 -4.55 -3.46
N LEU A 150 5.79 -3.43 -3.83
CA LEU A 150 5.15 -2.21 -4.29
C LEU A 150 4.25 -2.48 -5.51
N LEU A 151 4.79 -3.15 -6.52
CA LEU A 151 4.08 -3.48 -7.75
C LEU A 151 2.87 -4.39 -7.50
N GLU A 152 3.03 -5.43 -6.69
CA GLU A 152 1.95 -6.37 -6.41
C GLU A 152 0.91 -5.80 -5.44
N THR A 153 1.31 -4.91 -4.54
CA THR A 153 0.38 -4.11 -3.74
C THR A 153 -0.45 -3.20 -4.64
N ALA A 154 0.20 -2.48 -5.57
CA ALA A 154 -0.50 -1.65 -6.55
C ALA A 154 -1.47 -2.48 -7.41
N ARG A 155 -1.10 -3.70 -7.80
CA ARG A 155 -1.96 -4.62 -8.57
C ARG A 155 -3.19 -5.08 -7.79
N ALA A 156 -3.04 -5.33 -6.49
CA ALA A 156 -4.11 -5.88 -5.65
C ALA A 156 -5.05 -4.81 -5.08
N MET A 157 -4.58 -3.59 -4.88
CA MET A 157 -5.39 -2.52 -4.30
C MET A 157 -6.36 -1.94 -5.34
N PRO A 158 -7.67 -1.82 -5.05
CA PRO A 158 -8.57 -1.03 -5.86
C PRO A 158 -8.38 0.48 -5.59
N ALA A 159 -9.12 1.32 -6.31
CA ALA A 159 -9.27 2.71 -5.93
C ALA A 159 -10.02 2.82 -4.59
N LEU A 160 -9.74 3.86 -3.82
CA LEU A 160 -10.34 4.07 -2.50
C LEU A 160 -11.28 5.27 -2.56
N ALA A 161 -12.42 5.20 -1.86
CA ALA A 161 -13.45 6.24 -1.96
C ALA A 161 -13.01 7.66 -1.52
N HIS A 162 -11.99 7.74 -0.66
CA HIS A 162 -11.60 8.99 0.00
C HIS A 162 -10.09 9.24 0.02
N HIS A 163 -9.31 8.44 -0.71
CA HIS A 163 -7.86 8.59 -0.73
C HIS A 163 -7.31 8.36 -2.14
N HIS A 164 -6.49 9.29 -2.61
CA HIS A 164 -5.62 9.03 -3.75
C HIS A 164 -4.50 8.10 -3.29
N LEU A 165 -4.15 7.11 -4.11
CA LEU A 165 -2.99 6.26 -3.86
C LEU A 165 -1.86 6.71 -4.77
N LEU A 166 -0.70 6.97 -4.18
CA LEU A 166 0.54 7.25 -4.89
C LEU A 166 1.52 6.11 -4.66
N PHE A 167 1.93 5.44 -5.72
CA PHE A 167 2.96 4.40 -5.70
C PHE A 167 4.25 4.99 -6.22
N VAL A 168 5.29 5.03 -5.40
CA VAL A 168 6.55 5.69 -5.75
C VAL A 168 7.73 4.73 -5.65
N ALA A 169 8.42 4.52 -6.77
CA ALA A 169 9.73 3.90 -6.78
C ALA A 169 10.81 4.99 -6.77
N PHE A 170 11.45 5.16 -5.61
CA PHE A 170 12.49 6.16 -5.41
C PHE A 170 13.82 5.72 -6.03
N ASN A 171 14.58 6.68 -6.53
CA ASN A 171 15.93 6.48 -7.02
C ASN A 171 16.93 7.24 -6.15
N ALA A 172 18.22 6.92 -6.27
CA ALA A 172 19.30 7.53 -5.53
C ALA A 172 19.06 7.55 -4.00
N GLU A 173 18.54 6.45 -3.45
CA GLU A 173 18.51 6.25 -2.00
C GLU A 173 19.91 5.96 -1.48
N GLU A 174 20.68 5.14 -2.19
CA GLU A 174 21.92 4.55 -1.67
C GLU A 174 23.09 5.54 -1.55
N PRO A 175 24.13 5.24 -0.74
CA PRO A 175 25.34 6.04 -0.71
C PRO A 175 25.97 6.21 -2.10
N PRO A 176 26.45 7.42 -2.46
CA PRO A 176 26.66 8.58 -1.59
C PRO A 176 25.46 9.56 -1.53
N TYR A 177 24.29 9.19 -2.07
CA TYR A 177 23.16 10.10 -2.21
C TYR A 177 22.25 10.15 -0.99
N ILE A 178 22.21 9.06 -0.20
CA ILE A 178 21.45 8.99 1.05
C ILE A 178 21.71 10.22 1.93
N ARG A 179 20.64 10.83 2.45
CA ARG A 179 20.70 12.02 3.32
C ARG A 179 21.35 13.25 2.67
N THR A 180 21.34 13.35 1.35
CA THR A 180 21.75 14.55 0.60
C THR A 180 20.57 15.15 -0.17
N PRO A 181 20.66 16.40 -0.64
CA PRO A 181 19.66 16.98 -1.55
C PRO A 181 19.48 16.20 -2.86
N LEU A 182 20.42 15.32 -3.23
CA LEU A 182 20.33 14.50 -4.43
C LEU A 182 19.48 13.23 -4.22
N MET A 183 19.12 12.88 -2.98
CA MET A 183 18.29 11.72 -2.67
C MET A 183 16.92 11.84 -3.35
N GLY A 184 16.44 10.80 -4.02
CA GLY A 184 15.22 10.89 -4.82
C GLY A 184 13.98 11.27 -4.01
N SER A 185 13.85 10.77 -2.78
CA SER A 185 12.72 11.15 -1.90
C SER A 185 12.81 12.58 -1.40
N GLN A 186 14.02 13.14 -1.22
CA GLN A 186 14.19 14.56 -0.91
C GLN A 186 13.73 15.42 -2.11
N GLN A 187 14.19 15.06 -3.31
CA GLN A 187 13.78 15.76 -4.54
C GLN A 187 12.29 15.61 -4.84
N LEU A 188 11.63 14.51 -4.43
CA LEU A 188 10.18 14.39 -4.52
C LEU A 188 9.51 15.48 -3.68
N VAL A 189 9.85 15.58 -2.39
CA VAL A 189 9.23 16.52 -1.46
C VAL A 189 9.45 17.98 -1.90
N ASP A 190 10.63 18.28 -2.44
CA ASP A 190 10.96 19.64 -2.89
C ASP A 190 10.21 20.06 -4.18
N ARG A 191 9.52 19.11 -4.84
CA ARG A 191 8.91 19.30 -6.17
C ARG A 191 7.43 18.88 -6.25
N LEU A 192 6.85 18.45 -5.13
CA LEU A 192 5.40 18.30 -4.95
C LEU A 192 4.78 19.66 -4.66
#